data_AF-A0A832TUF7-F1
#
_entry.id   AF-A0A832TUF7-F1
#
_cell.length_a   1.000
_cell.length_b   1.000
_cell.length_c   1.000
_cell.angle_alpha   90.00
_cell.angle_beta   90.00
_cell.angle_gamma   90.00
#
_symmetry.space_group_name_H-M   'P 1'
#
loop_
_entity.id
_entity.type
_entity.pdbx_description
1 polymer ?
#
loop_
_entity_poly.entity_id
_entity_poly.type
_entity_poly.pdbx_seq_one_letter_code
_entity_poly.pdbx_strand_id
1 'polypeptide(L)'
;MKSPVYFASLRASSEHESTTAKVQRLFDRAGFADLITAHDKTAVKLHFGETGNDGFISPVFVRQVVEKVKSCGALPFLTDTNT
;
A
#
# COMPACT_ATOMS: atom_id res chain seq x y z
N MET A 1 8.83 -23.02 -7.80
CA MET A 1 8.67 -21.78 -8.62
C MET A 1 9.24 -20.61 -7.83
N LYS A 2 9.85 -19.63 -8.50
CA LYS A 2 10.31 -18.38 -7.87
C LYS A 2 9.20 -17.33 -7.98
N SER A 3 8.88 -16.64 -6.89
CA SER A 3 7.91 -15.56 -6.90
C SER A 3 8.53 -14.27 -7.46
N PRO A 4 7.79 -13.46 -8.24
CA PRO A 4 8.26 -12.14 -8.67
C PRO A 4 8.39 -11.21 -7.46
N VAL A 5 9.43 -10.37 -7.46
CA VAL A 5 9.68 -9.34 -6.44
C VAL A 5 9.65 -7.98 -7.11
N TYR A 6 8.76 -7.10 -6.63
CA TYR A 6 8.63 -5.74 -7.11
C TYR A 6 9.32 -4.79 -6.13
N PHE A 7 10.15 -3.90 -6.65
CA PHE A 7 10.97 -2.99 -5.85
C PHE A 7 10.95 -1.57 -6.42
N ALA A 8 10.92 -0.58 -5.53
CA ALA A 8 11.13 0.82 -5.88
C ALA A 8 12.05 1.47 -4.84
N SER A 9 13.04 2.24 -5.32
CA SER A 9 13.89 3.04 -4.46
C SER A 9 13.13 4.23 -3.87
N LEU A 10 13.38 4.52 -2.59
CA LEU A 10 12.78 5.66 -1.87
C LEU A 10 13.34 7.03 -2.28
N ARG A 11 14.38 7.09 -3.13
CA ARG A 11 14.89 8.37 -3.65
C ARG A 11 13.83 9.04 -4.52
N ALA A 12 13.53 10.31 -4.27
CA ALA A 12 12.60 11.10 -5.09
C ALA A 12 13.34 12.27 -5.76
N SER A 13 13.32 12.30 -7.09
CA SER A 13 14.02 13.32 -7.90
C SER A 13 13.08 14.23 -8.70
N SER A 14 11.78 13.90 -8.75
CA SER A 14 10.72 14.67 -9.40
C SER A 14 9.36 14.22 -8.87
N GLU A 15 8.29 14.93 -9.23
CA GLU A 15 6.93 14.56 -8.84
C GLU A 15 6.53 13.14 -9.28
N HIS A 16 6.81 12.79 -10.55
CA HIS A 16 6.57 11.45 -11.09
C HIS A 16 7.45 10.37 -10.46
N GLU A 17 8.53 10.76 -9.79
CA GLU A 17 9.43 9.88 -9.04
C GLU A 17 9.28 10.05 -7.52
N SER A 18 8.21 10.69 -7.06
CA SER A 18 7.85 10.77 -5.65
C SER A 18 7.60 9.37 -5.07
N THR A 19 7.87 9.21 -3.78
CA THR A 19 7.66 7.93 -3.07
C THR A 19 6.19 7.50 -3.09
N THR A 20 5.26 8.45 -3.06
CA THR A 20 3.80 8.18 -3.16
C THR A 20 3.41 7.64 -4.54
N ALA A 21 3.87 8.26 -5.63
CA ALA A 21 3.64 7.77 -6.99
C ALA A 21 4.24 6.37 -7.19
N LYS A 22 5.40 6.10 -6.58
CA LYS A 22 6.04 4.79 -6.61
C LYS A 22 5.22 3.71 -5.91
N VAL A 23 4.60 4.01 -4.77
CA VAL A 23 3.71 3.06 -4.08
C VAL A 23 2.50 2.70 -4.95
N GLN A 24 1.87 3.69 -5.60
CA GLN A 24 0.77 3.43 -6.53
C GLN A 24 1.21 2.55 -7.71
N ARG A 25 2.39 2.84 -8.29
CA ARG A 25 2.96 2.04 -9.39
C ARG A 25 3.29 0.62 -8.97
N LEU A 26 3.78 0.41 -7.73
CA LEU A 26 4.02 -0.93 -7.18
C LEU A 26 2.71 -1.70 -7.03
N PHE A 27 1.66 -1.06 -6.52
CA PHE A 27 0.33 -1.67 -6.41
C PHE A 27 -0.17 -2.18 -7.77
N ASP A 28 -0.06 -1.34 -8.81
CA ASP A 28 -0.48 -1.69 -10.16
C ASP A 28 0.37 -2.80 -10.77
N ARG A 29 1.70 -2.71 -10.64
CA ARG A 29 2.63 -3.73 -11.17
C ARG A 29 2.50 -5.08 -10.48
N ALA A 30 2.13 -5.09 -9.20
CA ALA A 30 1.88 -6.31 -8.44
C ALA A 30 0.53 -6.97 -8.76
N GLY A 31 -0.34 -6.31 -9.56
CA GLY A 31 -1.64 -6.86 -9.96
C GLY A 31 -2.66 -6.88 -8.82
N PHE A 32 -2.51 -6.03 -7.80
CA PHE A 32 -3.44 -6.05 -6.66
C PHE A 32 -4.85 -5.63 -7.03
N ALA A 33 -5.03 -4.80 -8.07
CA ALA A 33 -6.35 -4.42 -8.56
C ALA A 33 -7.18 -5.64 -8.99
N ASP A 34 -6.53 -6.66 -9.57
CA ASP A 34 -7.19 -7.87 -10.08
C ASP A 34 -7.71 -8.77 -8.95
N LEU A 35 -7.29 -8.52 -7.70
CA LEU A 35 -7.70 -9.26 -6.51
C LEU A 35 -8.89 -8.61 -5.80
N ILE A 36 -9.30 -7.40 -6.21
CA ILE A 36 -10.27 -6.58 -5.48
C ILE A 36 -11.58 -6.55 -6.25
N THR A 37 -12.66 -6.92 -5.57
CA THR A 37 -14.03 -6.86 -6.12
C THR A 37 -14.73 -5.61 -5.62
N ALA A 38 -15.52 -4.96 -6.49
CA ALA A 38 -16.32 -3.79 -6.11
C ALA A 38 -17.27 -4.13 -4.94
N HIS A 39 -17.45 -3.17 -4.03
CA HIS A 39 -18.23 -3.27 -2.79
C HIS A 39 -17.72 -4.28 -1.75
N ASP A 40 -16.59 -4.95 -1.98
CA ASP A 40 -16.02 -5.85 -0.99
C ASP A 40 -15.38 -5.09 0.18
N LYS A 41 -15.43 -5.68 1.38
CA LYS A 41 -14.73 -5.16 2.56
C LYS A 41 -13.28 -5.59 2.52
N THR A 42 -12.41 -4.71 2.04
CA THR A 42 -10.99 -5.05 1.84
C THR A 42 -10.13 -4.60 3.02
N ALA A 43 -9.59 -5.57 3.76
CA ALA A 43 -8.66 -5.30 4.84
C ALA A 43 -7.28 -4.89 4.29
N VAL A 44 -6.78 -3.72 4.71
CA VAL A 44 -5.38 -3.34 4.53
C VAL A 44 -4.69 -3.56 5.87
N LYS A 45 -3.96 -4.67 5.97
CA LYS A 45 -3.26 -5.07 7.18
C LYS A 45 -1.85 -4.47 7.23
N LEU A 46 -1.48 -3.90 8.37
CA LEU A 46 -0.18 -3.27 8.61
C LEU A 46 0.13 -3.27 10.11
N HIS A 47 1.33 -2.83 10.49
CA HIS A 47 1.62 -2.46 11.87
C HIS A 47 1.46 -0.95 12.04
N PHE A 48 0.63 -0.50 12.97
CA PHE A 48 0.37 0.93 13.22
C PHE A 48 1.54 1.65 13.90
N GLY A 49 2.47 0.90 14.49
CA GLY A 49 3.54 1.44 15.30
C GLY A 49 3.14 1.59 16.76
N GLU A 50 4.16 1.71 17.60
CA GLU A 50 4.05 1.79 19.05
C GLU A 50 4.95 2.92 19.55
N THR A 51 4.65 3.46 20.73
CA THR A 51 5.45 4.53 21.32
C THR A 51 6.91 4.09 21.45
N GLY A 52 7.82 4.84 20.81
CA GLY A 52 9.26 4.54 20.80
C GLY A 52 9.72 3.61 19.68
N ASN A 53 8.83 3.11 18.83
CA ASN A 53 9.16 2.34 17.63
C ASN A 53 9.02 3.19 16.36
N ASP A 54 10.00 3.11 15.45
CA ASP A 54 9.98 3.75 14.13
C ASP A 54 9.86 2.74 12.97
N GLY A 55 9.80 1.44 13.28
CA GLY A 55 9.69 0.33 12.33
C GLY A 55 8.30 0.13 11.73
N PHE A 56 7.49 1.19 11.61
CA PHE A 56 6.14 1.15 11.03
C PHE A 56 6.10 1.87 9.68
N ILE A 57 5.12 1.51 8.85
CA ILE A 57 4.96 2.16 7.54
C ILE A 57 4.36 3.54 7.73
N SER A 58 5.01 4.56 7.17
CA SER A 58 4.46 5.92 7.15
C SER A 58 3.01 5.93 6.64
N PRO A 59 2.05 6.54 7.37
CA PRO A 59 0.66 6.64 6.95
C PRO A 59 0.46 7.28 5.56
N VAL A 60 1.42 8.11 5.11
CA VAL A 60 1.42 8.71 3.76
C VAL A 60 1.46 7.64 2.66
N PHE A 61 2.20 6.56 2.87
CA PHE A 61 2.29 5.43 1.93
C PHE A 61 1.05 4.55 2.01
N VAL A 62 0.57 4.28 3.23
CA VAL A 62 -0.64 3.49 3.48
C VAL A 62 -1.85 4.13 2.77
N ARG A 63 -1.98 5.45 2.84
CA ARG A 63 -3.02 6.20 2.14
C ARG A 63 -3.04 5.91 0.65
N GLN A 64 -1.89 5.77 -0.01
CA GLN A 64 -1.85 5.49 -1.45
C GLN A 64 -2.47 4.13 -1.77
N VAL A 65 -2.20 3.11 -0.95
CA VAL A 65 -2.80 1.78 -1.09
C VAL A 65 -4.31 1.86 -0.85
N VAL A 66 -4.75 2.56 0.20
CA VAL A 66 -6.18 2.76 0.49
C VAL A 66 -6.91 3.43 -0.68
N GLU A 67 -6.35 4.50 -1.25
CA GLU A 67 -6.97 5.18 -2.39
C GLU A 67 -7.03 4.29 -3.64
N LYS A 68 -6.00 3.45 -3.88
CA LYS A 68 -6.05 2.45 -4.95
C LYS A 68 -7.17 1.43 -4.74
N VAL A 69 -7.34 0.92 -3.52
CA VAL A 69 -8.44 0.01 -3.18
C VAL A 69 -9.81 0.68 -3.37
N LYS A 70 -9.98 1.95 -2.95
CA LYS A 70 -11.19 2.72 -3.22
C LYS A 70 -11.45 2.91 -4.71
N SER A 71 -10.41 3.13 -5.52
CA SER A 71 -10.55 3.29 -6.97
C SER A 71 -11.06 2.03 -7.68
N CYS A 72 -10.90 0.86 -7.05
CA CYS A 72 -11.50 -0.40 -7.49
C CYS A 72 -12.99 -0.55 -7.06
N GLY A 73 -13.56 0.44 -6.37
CA GLY A 73 -14.95 0.42 -5.88
C GLY A 73 -15.15 -0.35 -4.57
N ALA A 74 -14.07 -0.80 -3.93
CA ALA A 74 -14.14 -1.54 -2.67
C ALA A 74 -14.23 -0.62 -1.44
N LEU A 75 -14.45 -1.22 -0.27
CA LEU A 75 -14.63 -0.56 1.03
C LEU A 75 -13.43 -0.87 1.94
N PRO A 76 -12.30 -0.15 1.80
CA PRO A 76 -11.11 -0.45 2.57
C PRO A 76 -11.26 -0.09 4.05
N PHE A 77 -10.63 -0.90 4.90
CA PHE A 77 -10.41 -0.57 6.30
C PHE A 77 -9.00 -0.98 6.73
N LEU A 78 -8.43 -0.25 7.69
CA LEU A 78 -7.12 -0.57 8.24
C LEU A 78 -7.28 -1.56 9.39
N THR A 79 -6.39 -2.55 9.45
CA THR A 79 -6.33 -3.49 10.56
C THR A 79 -4.88 -3.67 10.99
N ASP A 80 -4.65 -3.72 12.29
CA ASP A 80 -3.32 -3.78 12.86
C ASP A 80 -2.83 -5.23 12.94
N THR A 81 -1.50 -5.39 12.88
CA THR A 81 -0.79 -6.63 13.15
C THR A 81 -0.10 -6.47 14.49
N ASN A 82 -0.91 -6.45 15.54
CA ASN A 82 -0.46 -6.46 16.92
C ASN A 82 0.14 -7.83 17.23
N THR A 83 1.19 -7.87 18.04
CA THR A 83 1.62 -9.09 18.75
C THR A 83 0.96 -9.13 20.12
#